data_AF-Q1D9Z2-F1
#
_entry.id   AF-Q1D9Z2-F1
#
_cell.length_a   1.000
_cell.length_b   1.000
_cell.length_c   1.000
_cell.angle_alpha   90.00
_cell.angle_beta   90.00
_cell.angle_gamma   90.00
#
_symmetry.space_group_name_H-M   'P 1'
#
loop_
_entity.id
_entity.type
_entity.pdbx_description
1 polymer ?
#
loop_
_entity_poly.entity_id
_entity_poly.type
_entity_poly.pdbx_seq_one_letter_code
_entity_poly.pdbx_strand_id
1 'polypeptide(L)'
;MFRIAMVVALALSTFVGCGGDDDNPDGTPQKVQCDASNCAGCCFNNVCQTGTSTSACGKAGATCRACGTAQVCKADQTCGVDPEGVWRVQPVSAQIATSNNGSAWDADSSPPDVFVEMACPGGTSVFISDVVQSYTPAWTTAGCTARASQLMAEQWAFRLWDEDLASDDTITDVLGMRFTEQHFAAGTVTIGASGGMTSLTVQLQKQP
;
A
#
# COMPACT_ATOMS: atom_id res chain seq x y z
N MET A 1 -53.73 -17.97 2.55
CA MET A 1 -54.92 -17.09 2.61
C MET A 1 -54.55 -15.76 1.97
N PHE A 2 -55.15 -15.47 0.81
CA PHE A 2 -55.60 -14.15 0.25
C PHE A 2 -54.65 -12.92 0.40
N ARG A 3 -54.34 -12.12 -0.63
CA ARG A 3 -55.06 -11.74 -1.86
C ARG A 3 -54.13 -11.29 -3.00
N ILE A 4 -54.56 -11.61 -4.22
CA ILE A 4 -54.22 -10.99 -5.50
C ILE A 4 -54.85 -9.58 -5.54
N ALA A 5 -54.15 -8.59 -6.08
CA ALA A 5 -54.76 -7.38 -6.63
C ALA A 5 -53.99 -6.90 -7.86
N MET A 6 -54.60 -7.14 -9.01
CA MET A 6 -54.31 -6.56 -10.33
C MET A 6 -54.80 -5.10 -10.31
N VAL A 7 -53.99 -4.15 -10.74
CA VAL A 7 -54.47 -2.82 -11.14
C VAL A 7 -53.82 -2.46 -12.46
N VAL A 8 -54.63 -2.45 -13.51
CA VAL A 8 -54.35 -1.83 -14.80
C VAL A 8 -54.90 -0.41 -14.75
N ALA A 9 -54.08 0.59 -15.08
CA ALA A 9 -54.55 1.91 -15.44
C ALA A 9 -53.65 2.50 -16.53
N LEU A 10 -54.21 2.62 -17.74
CA LEU A 10 -53.70 3.45 -18.82
C LEU A 10 -53.73 4.92 -18.40
N ALA A 11 -52.65 5.65 -18.66
CA ALA A 11 -52.70 7.09 -18.86
C ALA A 11 -51.69 7.51 -19.93
N LEU A 12 -52.23 7.87 -21.09
CA LEU A 12 -51.57 8.68 -22.12
C LEU A 12 -51.14 10.02 -21.51
N SER A 13 -49.89 10.42 -21.71
CA SER A 13 -49.49 11.83 -21.65
C SER A 13 -48.28 12.07 -22.55
N THR A 14 -48.55 12.81 -23.61
CA THR A 14 -47.64 13.36 -24.60
C THR A 14 -46.63 14.32 -23.97
N PHE A 15 -45.33 14.10 -24.21
CA PHE A 15 -44.34 15.17 -24.10
C PHE A 15 -43.79 15.51 -25.49
N VAL A 16 -43.88 16.82 -25.74
CA VAL A 16 -43.38 17.61 -26.84
C VAL A 16 -41.87 17.44 -27.01
N GLY A 17 -41.43 17.39 -28.26
CA GLY A 17 -40.03 17.23 -28.64
C GLY A 17 -39.15 18.47 -28.43
N CYS A 18 -37.85 18.20 -28.38
CA CYS A 18 -36.75 18.95 -28.98
C CYS A 18 -35.90 17.85 -29.63
N GLY A 19 -35.69 17.79 -30.94
CA GLY A 19 -35.12 18.85 -31.75
C GLY A 19 -33.60 18.76 -31.65
N GLY A 20 -33.02 17.76 -32.30
CA GLY A 20 -31.59 17.56 -32.46
C GLY A 20 -31.38 16.95 -33.84
N ASP A 21 -30.99 17.80 -34.79
CA ASP A 21 -30.70 17.44 -36.17
C ASP A 21 -29.42 16.59 -36.22
N ASP A 22 -29.58 15.27 -36.25
CA ASP A 22 -28.49 14.36 -36.57
C ASP A 22 -28.34 14.28 -38.10
N ASP A 23 -27.75 15.32 -38.68
CA ASP A 23 -27.23 15.30 -40.05
C ASP A 23 -26.05 14.31 -40.13
N ASN A 24 -26.37 13.02 -40.24
CA ASN A 24 -25.41 11.99 -40.60
C ASN A 24 -25.60 11.60 -42.08
N PRO A 25 -24.86 12.20 -43.03
CA PRO A 25 -25.03 11.98 -44.47
C PRO A 25 -24.60 10.58 -44.96
N ASP A 26 -24.07 9.71 -44.10
CA ASP A 26 -23.51 8.41 -44.48
C ASP A 26 -24.22 7.19 -43.85
N GLY A 27 -25.22 7.40 -42.97
CA GLY A 27 -26.00 6.30 -42.36
C GLY A 27 -25.19 5.27 -41.54
N THR A 28 -23.89 5.50 -41.35
CA THR A 28 -23.05 4.68 -40.48
C THR A 28 -23.27 5.09 -39.04
N PRO A 29 -23.57 4.18 -38.09
CA PRO A 29 -23.72 4.53 -36.68
C PRO A 29 -22.44 5.22 -36.22
N GLN A 30 -22.50 6.52 -35.94
CA GLN A 30 -21.32 7.24 -35.49
C GLN A 30 -20.97 6.67 -34.12
N LYS A 31 -19.86 5.92 -34.07
CA LYS A 31 -19.36 5.39 -32.81
C LYS A 31 -18.98 6.58 -31.95
N VAL A 32 -19.83 6.94 -31.00
CA VAL A 32 -19.56 8.02 -30.04
C VAL A 32 -18.25 7.68 -29.36
N GLN A 33 -17.20 8.41 -29.72
CA GLN A 33 -15.88 8.21 -29.16
C GLN A 33 -15.94 8.62 -27.71
N CYS A 34 -15.51 7.73 -26.81
CA CYS A 34 -15.46 8.06 -25.40
C CYS A 34 -14.37 9.12 -25.18
N ASP A 35 -14.75 10.22 -24.56
CA ASP A 35 -13.87 11.34 -24.24
C ASP A 35 -14.37 12.11 -23.00
N ALA A 36 -13.69 13.21 -22.66
CA ALA A 36 -14.01 14.01 -21.49
C ALA A 36 -15.39 14.70 -21.56
N SER A 37 -15.98 14.86 -22.75
CA SER A 37 -17.27 15.50 -22.94
C SER A 37 -18.46 14.58 -22.62
N ASN A 38 -18.26 13.27 -22.75
CA ASN A 38 -19.32 12.26 -22.57
C ASN A 38 -19.02 11.21 -21.50
N CYS A 39 -17.85 11.27 -20.85
CA CYS A 39 -17.47 10.31 -19.82
C CYS A 39 -16.88 10.97 -18.57
N ALA A 40 -17.61 10.91 -17.45
CA ALA A 40 -17.12 11.37 -16.15
C ALA A 40 -16.05 10.44 -15.56
N GLY A 41 -16.12 9.13 -15.84
CA GLY A 41 -15.13 8.13 -15.45
C GLY A 41 -14.01 8.02 -16.49
N CYS A 42 -13.63 6.80 -16.87
CA CYS A 42 -12.55 6.57 -17.82
C CYS A 42 -13.02 5.79 -19.05
N CYS A 43 -12.26 5.87 -20.13
CA CYS A 43 -12.55 5.24 -21.40
C CYS A 43 -11.77 3.92 -21.56
N PHE A 44 -12.49 2.83 -21.80
CA PHE A 44 -11.91 1.53 -22.16
C PHE A 44 -12.60 0.99 -23.41
N ASN A 45 -11.85 0.74 -24.49
CA ASN A 45 -12.39 0.30 -25.79
C ASN A 45 -13.51 1.20 -26.35
N ASN A 46 -13.44 2.52 -26.10
CA ASN A 46 -14.48 3.51 -26.39
C ASN A 46 -15.80 3.32 -25.63
N VAL A 47 -15.78 2.59 -24.53
CA VAL A 47 -16.90 2.49 -23.59
C VAL A 47 -16.55 3.26 -22.33
N CYS A 48 -17.44 4.18 -21.93
CA CYS A 48 -17.29 4.90 -20.67
C CYS A 48 -17.51 3.93 -19.50
N GLN A 49 -16.49 3.80 -18.65
CA GLN A 49 -16.53 3.07 -17.39
C GLN A 49 -16.74 4.05 -16.25
N THR A 50 -17.24 3.58 -15.11
CA THR A 50 -17.38 4.42 -13.90
C THR A 50 -16.04 4.92 -13.38
N GLY A 51 -14.93 4.25 -13.71
CA GLY A 51 -13.60 4.68 -13.29
C GLY A 51 -13.29 4.36 -11.83
N THR A 52 -14.05 3.47 -11.20
CA THR A 52 -13.98 3.14 -9.76
C THR A 52 -13.52 1.71 -9.48
N SER A 53 -13.32 0.89 -10.51
CA SER A 53 -12.87 -0.49 -10.34
C SER A 53 -11.34 -0.58 -10.43
N THR A 54 -10.75 -1.56 -9.76
CA THR A 54 -9.30 -1.80 -9.81
C THR A 54 -8.80 -2.09 -11.23
N SER A 55 -9.62 -2.70 -12.09
CA SER A 55 -9.27 -3.00 -13.49
C SER A 55 -9.58 -1.85 -14.47
N ALA A 56 -10.39 -0.87 -14.07
CA ALA A 56 -10.75 0.28 -14.89
C ALA A 56 -10.89 1.52 -14.01
N CYS A 57 -9.76 2.01 -13.51
CA CYS A 57 -9.64 3.20 -12.68
C CYS A 57 -9.32 4.43 -13.54
N GLY A 58 -9.92 5.57 -13.22
CA GLY A 58 -9.64 6.84 -13.89
C GLY A 58 -10.86 7.74 -13.96
N LYS A 59 -10.68 8.96 -14.48
CA LYS A 59 -11.74 9.97 -14.55
C LYS A 59 -11.57 10.91 -15.73
N ALA A 60 -12.60 11.74 -15.95
CA ALA A 60 -12.63 12.80 -16.95
C ALA A 60 -12.33 12.32 -18.38
N GLY A 61 -12.85 11.15 -18.74
CA GLY A 61 -12.71 10.57 -20.08
C GLY A 61 -11.29 10.16 -20.46
N ALA A 62 -10.36 10.14 -19.51
CA ALA A 62 -9.03 9.60 -19.73
C ALA A 62 -9.08 8.09 -19.96
N THR A 63 -8.04 7.50 -20.56
CA THR A 63 -7.93 6.05 -20.71
C THR A 63 -7.96 5.35 -19.35
N CYS A 64 -8.81 4.33 -19.20
CA CYS A 64 -8.85 3.51 -18.01
C CYS A 64 -7.51 2.80 -17.78
N ARG A 65 -7.08 2.73 -16.52
CA ARG A 65 -5.91 1.96 -16.11
C ARG A 65 -6.27 0.92 -15.06
N ALA A 66 -5.59 -0.22 -15.12
CA ALA A 66 -5.59 -1.16 -14.01
C ALA A 66 -4.63 -0.66 -12.92
N CYS A 67 -5.06 -0.73 -11.66
CA CYS A 67 -4.19 -0.44 -10.52
C CYS A 67 -3.26 -1.62 -10.23
N GLY A 68 -2.11 -1.34 -9.60
CA GLY A 68 -1.16 -2.37 -9.20
C GLY A 68 -1.76 -3.35 -8.19
N THR A 69 -1.09 -4.50 -8.00
CA THR A 69 -1.55 -5.57 -7.09
C THR A 69 -1.73 -5.12 -5.63
N ALA A 70 -0.92 -4.16 -5.18
CA ALA A 70 -0.99 -3.53 -3.87
C ALA A 70 -1.98 -2.35 -3.78
N GLN A 71 -2.65 -1.99 -4.88
CA GLN A 71 -3.43 -0.77 -5.01
C GLN A 71 -4.91 -1.06 -5.26
N VAL A 72 -5.74 -0.09 -4.89
CA VAL A 72 -7.16 0.00 -5.20
C VAL A 72 -7.42 1.25 -6.04
N CYS A 73 -8.56 1.29 -6.72
CA CYS A 73 -9.04 2.54 -7.28
C CYS A 73 -9.69 3.36 -6.15
N LYS A 74 -9.03 4.42 -5.72
CA LYS A 74 -9.49 5.28 -4.62
C LYS A 74 -10.74 6.07 -5.04
N ALA A 75 -11.42 6.67 -4.07
CA ALA A 75 -12.62 7.47 -4.30
C ALA A 75 -12.38 8.68 -5.23
N ASP A 76 -11.14 9.18 -5.29
CA ASP A 76 -10.73 10.25 -6.22
C ASP A 76 -10.40 9.73 -7.64
N GLN A 77 -10.69 8.45 -7.89
CA GLN A 77 -10.45 7.70 -9.13
C GLN A 77 -8.97 7.66 -9.54
N THR A 78 -8.09 7.62 -8.54
CA THR A 78 -6.66 7.36 -8.71
C THR A 78 -6.27 6.01 -8.11
N CYS A 79 -5.35 5.32 -8.77
CA CYS A 79 -4.72 4.14 -8.17
C CYS A 79 -3.83 4.56 -6.99
N GLY A 80 -4.04 3.92 -5.85
CA GLY A 80 -3.21 4.05 -4.65
C GLY A 80 -3.49 2.93 -3.67
N VAL A 81 -2.72 2.86 -2.60
CA VAL A 81 -2.88 1.90 -1.52
C VAL A 81 -4.21 2.15 -0.82
N ASP A 82 -4.88 1.06 -0.46
CA ASP A 82 -6.08 1.11 0.36
C ASP A 82 -5.71 1.63 1.77
N PRO A 83 -6.17 2.83 2.18
CA PRO A 83 -5.84 3.40 3.49
C PRO A 83 -6.32 2.52 4.66
N GLU A 84 -7.36 1.72 4.45
CA GLU A 84 -7.91 0.81 5.46
C GLU A 84 -7.24 -0.56 5.45
N GLY A 85 -6.48 -0.87 4.39
CA GLY A 85 -5.74 -2.12 4.26
C GLY A 85 -4.73 -2.29 5.38
N VAL A 86 -4.72 -3.48 5.97
CA VAL A 86 -3.76 -3.86 7.03
C VAL A 86 -2.48 -4.39 6.39
N TRP A 87 -1.34 -3.92 6.86
CA TRP A 87 -0.03 -4.29 6.36
C TRP A 87 0.86 -4.77 7.50
N ARG A 88 1.61 -5.84 7.26
CA ARG A 88 2.69 -6.29 8.12
C ARG A 88 4.00 -5.62 7.68
N VAL A 89 4.66 -4.98 8.64
CA VAL A 89 6.00 -4.41 8.51
C VAL A 89 6.97 -5.41 9.14
N GLN A 90 7.83 -6.03 8.33
CA GLN A 90 8.76 -7.07 8.79
C GLN A 90 10.20 -6.70 8.41
N PRO A 91 11.17 -6.68 9.36
CA PRO A 91 12.58 -6.67 8.99
C PRO A 91 12.94 -8.01 8.33
N VAL A 92 13.69 -7.94 7.23
CA VAL A 92 14.09 -9.13 6.46
C VAL A 92 15.59 -9.37 6.53
N SER A 93 16.38 -8.30 6.49
CA SER A 93 17.83 -8.40 6.64
C SER A 93 18.45 -7.08 7.03
N ALA A 94 19.62 -7.13 7.65
CA ALA A 94 20.44 -5.95 7.90
C ALA A 94 21.88 -6.18 7.42
N GLN A 95 22.65 -5.10 7.44
CA GLN A 95 24.10 -5.13 7.30
C GLN A 95 24.68 -4.33 8.47
N ILE A 96 25.51 -4.94 9.30
CA ILE A 96 26.08 -4.34 10.51
C ILE A 96 27.57 -4.06 10.26
N ALA A 97 28.04 -2.94 10.80
CA ALA A 97 29.45 -2.58 10.77
C ALA A 97 30.29 -3.68 11.44
N THR A 98 31.53 -3.87 11.00
CA THR A 98 32.41 -4.93 11.53
C THR A 98 32.98 -4.62 12.92
N SER A 99 32.68 -3.45 13.48
CA SER A 99 33.17 -3.03 14.80
C SER A 99 32.17 -2.12 15.50
N ASN A 100 32.05 -2.26 16.81
CA ASN A 100 31.33 -1.34 17.70
C ASN A 100 32.23 -0.15 18.06
N ASN A 101 32.19 0.92 17.26
CA ASN A 101 32.97 2.15 17.49
C ASN A 101 34.49 1.91 17.65
N GLY A 102 35.04 0.95 16.92
CA GLY A 102 36.46 0.56 16.97
C GLY A 102 36.77 -0.64 17.87
N SER A 103 35.78 -1.16 18.61
CA SER A 103 35.87 -2.40 19.39
C SER A 103 35.18 -3.57 18.67
N ALA A 104 35.41 -4.80 19.14
CA ALA A 104 34.56 -5.93 18.76
C ALA A 104 33.13 -5.71 19.29
N TRP A 105 32.15 -6.35 18.64
CA TRP A 105 30.78 -6.43 19.16
C TRP A 105 30.78 -7.34 20.39
N ASP A 106 31.21 -8.59 20.21
CA ASP A 106 31.32 -9.53 21.32
C ASP A 106 32.71 -9.61 21.93
N ALA A 107 32.77 -9.90 23.23
CA ALA A 107 34.01 -10.10 23.96
C ALA A 107 34.85 -11.30 23.45
N ASP A 108 34.20 -12.30 22.85
CA ASP A 108 34.85 -13.48 22.26
C ASP A 108 35.28 -13.25 20.80
N SER A 109 35.11 -12.02 20.30
CA SER A 109 35.39 -11.61 18.91
C SER A 109 34.48 -12.25 17.85
N SER A 110 33.31 -12.74 18.24
CA SER A 110 32.31 -13.20 17.30
C SER A 110 31.59 -12.05 16.57
N PRO A 111 30.80 -12.34 15.52
CA PRO A 111 29.84 -11.38 14.96
C PRO A 111 28.69 -11.10 15.93
N PRO A 112 28.08 -9.90 15.88
CA PRO A 112 27.02 -9.52 16.80
C PRO A 112 25.80 -10.45 16.72
N ASP A 113 25.15 -10.66 17.85
CA ASP A 113 23.90 -11.38 18.07
C ASP A 113 22.69 -10.44 17.83
N VAL A 114 22.38 -10.22 16.55
CA VAL A 114 21.49 -9.13 16.16
C VAL A 114 20.02 -9.49 16.30
N PHE A 115 19.25 -8.60 16.94
CA PHE A 115 17.77 -8.59 16.85
C PHE A 115 17.21 -7.20 16.62
N VAL A 116 15.96 -7.15 16.14
CA VAL A 116 15.22 -5.91 15.88
C VAL A 116 14.07 -5.80 16.86
N GLU A 117 14.05 -4.70 17.61
CA GLU A 117 12.91 -4.28 18.41
C GLU A 117 12.11 -3.24 17.61
N MET A 118 10.79 -3.39 17.52
CA MET A 118 9.96 -2.50 16.69
C MET A 118 8.54 -2.29 17.21
N ALA A 119 7.94 -1.18 16.84
CA ALA A 119 6.56 -0.82 17.17
C ALA A 119 5.86 -0.20 15.96
N CYS A 120 4.66 -0.70 15.66
CA CYS A 120 3.79 -0.12 14.64
C CYS A 120 2.90 0.97 15.24
N PRO A 121 2.57 2.01 14.45
CA PRO A 121 1.58 3.01 14.81
C PRO A 121 0.26 2.42 15.31
N GLY A 122 -0.31 3.01 16.36
CA GLY A 122 -1.55 2.55 16.98
C GLY A 122 -1.46 1.23 17.77
N GLY A 123 -0.29 0.58 17.79
CA GLY A 123 -0.02 -0.56 18.67
C GLY A 123 0.49 -0.12 20.04
N THR A 124 0.18 -0.90 21.07
CA THR A 124 0.75 -0.73 22.42
C THR A 124 1.88 -1.72 22.72
N SER A 125 2.08 -2.69 21.85
CA SER A 125 3.05 -3.77 22.03
C SER A 125 4.27 -3.54 21.15
N VAL A 126 5.43 -3.81 21.73
CA VAL A 126 6.69 -3.91 21.03
C VAL A 126 6.85 -5.34 20.52
N PHE A 127 7.43 -5.49 19.33
CA PHE A 127 7.73 -6.76 18.68
C PHE A 127 9.24 -6.93 18.58
N ILE A 128 9.71 -8.13 18.86
CA ILE A 128 11.13 -8.49 18.84
C ILE A 128 11.32 -9.60 17.82
N SER A 129 12.37 -9.51 17.00
CA SER A 129 12.76 -10.59 16.08
C SER A 129 13.54 -11.69 16.80
N ASP A 130 13.74 -12.81 16.11
CA ASP A 130 14.72 -13.80 16.55
C ASP A 130 16.13 -13.16 16.57
N VAL A 131 16.98 -13.62 17.49
CA VAL A 131 18.39 -13.23 17.58
C VAL A 131 19.20 -14.00 16.54
N VAL A 132 20.08 -13.30 15.82
CA VAL A 132 20.90 -13.88 14.74
C VAL A 132 22.34 -13.39 14.82
N GLN A 133 23.25 -14.29 15.16
CA GLN A 133 24.69 -14.05 15.18
C GLN A 133 25.28 -13.83 13.78
N SER A 134 25.39 -12.58 13.33
CA SER A 134 25.89 -12.25 12.00
C SER A 134 26.12 -10.76 11.78
N TYR A 135 27.10 -10.41 10.94
CA TYR A 135 27.17 -9.07 10.34
C TYR A 135 26.08 -8.83 9.27
N THR A 136 25.44 -9.89 8.80
CA THR A 136 24.40 -9.84 7.76
C THR A 136 23.17 -10.66 8.19
N PRO A 137 22.53 -10.31 9.32
CA PRO A 137 21.43 -11.11 9.85
C PRO A 137 20.25 -11.10 8.88
N ALA A 138 19.50 -12.20 8.88
CA ALA A 138 18.31 -12.35 8.06
C ALA A 138 17.18 -12.97 8.88
N TRP A 139 15.99 -12.40 8.78
CA TRP A 139 14.82 -12.80 9.54
C TRP A 139 13.67 -13.18 8.62
N THR A 140 12.96 -14.25 8.98
CA THR A 140 11.78 -14.73 8.25
C THR A 140 10.48 -14.52 9.02
N THR A 141 10.59 -14.24 10.31
CA THR A 141 9.51 -14.11 11.30
C THR A 141 9.45 -12.67 11.85
N ALA A 142 8.62 -12.43 12.88
CA ALA A 142 8.43 -11.13 13.55
C ALA A 142 7.77 -10.03 12.72
N GLY A 143 7.81 -8.78 13.18
CA GLY A 143 7.06 -7.70 12.56
C GLY A 143 5.74 -7.39 13.24
N CYS A 144 5.22 -6.22 12.92
CA CYS A 144 3.97 -5.70 13.48
C CYS A 144 3.00 -5.34 12.35
N THR A 145 1.71 -5.23 12.68
CA THR A 145 0.68 -4.85 11.72
C THR A 145 0.06 -3.50 12.05
N ALA A 146 -0.23 -2.71 11.02
CA ALA A 146 -0.97 -1.45 11.11
C ALA A 146 -1.71 -1.17 9.81
N ARG A 147 -2.67 -0.25 9.84
CA ARG A 147 -3.33 0.22 8.61
C ARG A 147 -2.36 1.05 7.77
N ALA A 148 -2.52 1.00 6.44
CA ALA A 148 -1.72 1.81 5.54
C ALA A 148 -1.83 3.32 5.86
N SER A 149 -3.03 3.79 6.21
CA SER A 149 -3.25 5.18 6.65
C SER A 149 -2.36 5.57 7.83
N GLN A 150 -2.27 4.70 8.85
CA GLN A 150 -1.44 4.95 10.03
C GLN A 150 0.05 4.91 9.70
N LEU A 151 0.48 3.93 8.91
CA LEU A 151 1.88 3.81 8.46
C LEU A 151 2.36 4.98 7.58
N MET A 152 1.44 5.67 6.91
CA MET A 152 1.74 6.90 6.15
C MET A 152 1.68 8.17 7.01
N ALA A 153 0.88 8.17 8.08
CA ALA A 153 0.69 9.34 8.96
C ALA A 153 1.71 9.40 10.10
N GLU A 154 2.10 8.25 10.63
CA GLU A 154 2.90 8.08 11.84
C GLU A 154 4.18 7.28 11.56
N GLN A 155 5.15 7.38 12.46
CA GLN A 155 6.41 6.64 12.32
C GLN A 155 6.26 5.22 12.85
N TRP A 156 6.65 4.24 12.03
CA TRP A 156 7.07 2.94 12.52
C TRP A 156 8.42 3.09 13.20
N ALA A 157 8.46 2.77 14.50
CA ALA A 157 9.65 2.92 15.32
C ALA A 157 10.39 1.59 15.41
N PHE A 158 11.71 1.63 15.37
CA PHE A 158 12.55 0.44 15.50
C PHE A 158 13.93 0.78 16.04
N ARG A 159 14.62 -0.22 16.58
CA ARG A 159 16.05 -0.19 16.90
C ARG A 159 16.66 -1.58 16.75
N LEU A 160 17.95 -1.62 16.48
CA LEU A 160 18.73 -2.85 16.43
C LEU A 160 19.57 -2.98 17.69
N TRP A 161 19.67 -4.21 18.17
CA TRP A 161 20.39 -4.61 19.37
C TRP A 161 21.34 -5.74 19.05
N ASP A 162 22.40 -5.80 19.84
CA ASP A 162 23.34 -6.90 19.97
C ASP A 162 23.09 -7.57 21.33
N GLU A 163 22.65 -8.84 21.33
CA GLU A 163 22.34 -9.56 22.57
C GLU A 163 23.63 -9.97 23.28
N ASP A 164 23.72 -9.68 24.58
CA ASP A 164 24.94 -9.90 25.34
C ASP A 164 24.65 -10.58 26.68
N LEU A 165 25.60 -11.37 27.22
CA LEU A 165 25.37 -12.16 28.44
C LEU A 165 25.01 -11.32 29.69
N ALA A 166 25.46 -10.07 29.72
CA ALA A 166 25.29 -9.19 30.88
C ALA A 166 24.48 -7.92 30.57
N SER A 167 24.55 -7.38 29.36
CA SER A 167 23.80 -6.22 28.92
C SER A 167 23.86 -6.09 27.41
N ASP A 168 22.70 -6.09 26.76
CA ASP A 168 22.61 -5.85 25.31
C ASP A 168 23.23 -4.50 24.91
N ASP A 169 23.96 -4.51 23.81
CA ASP A 169 24.58 -3.33 23.21
C ASP A 169 23.66 -2.73 22.15
N THR A 170 23.51 -1.41 22.16
CA THR A 170 22.71 -0.71 21.14
C THR A 170 23.48 -0.63 19.83
N ILE A 171 22.97 -1.24 18.77
CA ILE A 171 23.48 -1.04 17.40
C ILE A 171 22.97 0.30 16.84
N THR A 172 21.73 0.65 17.15
CA THR A 172 21.12 1.94 16.78
C THR A 172 20.40 2.56 17.97
N ASP A 173 20.28 3.90 17.98
CA ASP A 173 19.20 4.57 18.71
C ASP A 173 17.82 4.17 18.17
N VAL A 174 16.73 4.64 18.81
CA VAL A 174 15.37 4.49 18.27
C VAL A 174 15.23 5.32 17.01
N LEU A 175 15.00 4.64 15.89
CA LEU A 175 14.74 5.22 14.57
C LEU A 175 13.25 5.19 14.25
N GLY A 176 12.83 6.06 13.34
CA GLY A 176 11.43 6.17 12.92
C GLY A 176 11.31 6.36 11.41
N MET A 177 10.47 5.57 10.75
CA MET A 177 10.15 5.70 9.33
C MET A 177 8.65 5.90 9.11
N ARG A 178 8.30 6.90 8.30
CA ARG A 178 6.95 6.99 7.72
C ARG A 178 6.98 6.37 6.32
N PHE A 179 6.00 5.53 6.01
CA PHE A 179 5.92 4.90 4.71
C PHE A 179 5.20 5.79 3.69
N THR A 180 5.42 5.50 2.42
CA THR A 180 4.78 6.20 1.30
C THR A 180 4.06 5.20 0.41
N GLU A 181 3.13 5.68 -0.41
CA GLU A 181 2.47 4.93 -1.48
C GLU A 181 3.49 4.10 -2.32
N GLN A 182 4.66 4.68 -2.60
CA GLN A 182 5.72 4.01 -3.37
C GLN A 182 6.32 2.82 -2.61
N HIS A 183 6.50 2.91 -1.29
CA HIS A 183 7.03 1.80 -0.50
C HIS A 183 6.08 0.60 -0.52
N PHE A 184 4.78 0.82 -0.34
CA PHE A 184 3.78 -0.24 -0.42
C PHE A 184 3.73 -0.89 -1.81
N ALA A 185 3.84 -0.08 -2.87
CA ALA A 185 3.87 -0.59 -4.23
C ALA A 185 5.14 -1.42 -4.52
N ALA A 186 6.29 -1.03 -3.96
CA ALA A 186 7.55 -1.76 -4.07
C ALA A 186 7.57 -3.05 -3.21
N GLY A 187 6.80 -3.08 -2.11
CA GLY A 187 6.72 -4.21 -1.17
C GLY A 187 7.97 -4.39 -0.31
N THR A 188 9.06 -3.67 -0.59
CA THR A 188 10.28 -3.65 0.22
C THR A 188 10.84 -2.23 0.26
N VAL A 189 11.54 -1.91 1.34
CA VAL A 189 12.28 -0.65 1.49
C VAL A 189 13.61 -0.92 2.19
N THR A 190 14.66 -0.24 1.74
CA THR A 190 15.96 -0.26 2.40
C THR A 190 16.20 1.06 3.10
N ILE A 191 16.47 0.98 4.39
CA ILE A 191 16.83 2.10 5.26
C ILE A 191 18.36 2.17 5.30
N GLY A 192 18.89 3.38 5.15
CA GLY A 192 20.33 3.63 5.13
C GLY A 192 20.99 3.56 6.50
N ALA A 193 22.28 3.83 6.53
CA ALA A 193 23.11 3.68 7.72
C ALA A 193 22.68 4.57 8.90
N SER A 194 22.83 4.05 10.12
CA SER A 194 22.67 4.75 11.39
C SER A 194 23.39 3.96 12.48
N GLY A 195 24.21 4.61 13.32
CA GLY A 195 24.99 3.91 14.35
C GLY A 195 25.85 2.80 13.75
N GLY A 196 25.79 1.60 14.33
CA GLY A 196 26.45 0.39 13.82
C GLY A 196 25.73 -0.29 12.65
N MET A 197 24.49 0.10 12.34
CA MET A 197 23.74 -0.43 11.20
C MET A 197 24.16 0.31 9.92
N THR A 198 24.56 -0.41 8.87
CA THR A 198 24.87 0.15 7.55
C THR A 198 23.67 0.12 6.60
N SER A 199 22.78 -0.87 6.75
CA SER A 199 21.46 -0.87 6.13
C SER A 199 20.48 -1.82 6.84
N LEU A 200 19.18 -1.58 6.69
CA LEU A 200 18.09 -2.48 7.08
C LEU A 200 17.09 -2.58 5.94
N THR A 201 16.78 -3.80 5.50
CA THR A 201 15.72 -4.08 4.54
C THR A 201 14.46 -4.52 5.28
N VAL A 202 13.36 -3.85 4.97
CA VAL A 202 12.03 -4.08 5.56
C VAL A 202 11.08 -4.44 4.44
N GLN A 203 10.25 -5.47 4.67
CA GLN A 203 9.20 -5.87 3.76
C GLN A 203 7.85 -5.37 4.26
N LEU A 204 7.04 -4.90 3.32
CA LEU A 204 5.65 -4.51 3.50
C LEU A 204 4.77 -5.55 2.82
N GLN A 205 4.00 -6.29 3.63
CA GLN A 205 3.10 -7.33 3.13
C GLN A 205 1.65 -7.00 3.48
N LYS A 206 0.80 -6.86 2.45
CA LYS A 206 -0.64 -6.70 2.65
C LYS A 206 -1.20 -7.95 3.32
N GLN A 207 -1.95 -7.77 4.39
CA GLN A 207 -2.64 -8.85 5.09
C GLN A 207 -4.00 -9.13 4.43
N PRO A 208 -4.51 -10.38 4.52
CA PRO A 208 -5.81 -10.76 3.99
C PRO A 208 -6.98 -9.95 4.56
#